data_AF-A0A315ZA16-F1
#
_entry.id   AF-A0A315ZA16-F1
#
_cell.length_a   1.000
_cell.length_b   1.000
_cell.length_c   1.000
_cell.angle_alpha   90.00
_cell.angle_beta   90.00
_cell.angle_gamma   90.00
#
_symmetry.space_group_name_H-M   'P 1'
#
loop_
_entity.id
_entity.type
_entity.pdbx_description
1 polymer ?
#
loop_
_entity_poly.entity_id
_entity_poly.type
_entity_poly.pdbx_seq_one_letter_code
_entity_poly.pdbx_strand_id
1 'polypeptide(L)'
;MSYPELFKDLVQTYNPKSESFLDGIDRIQPNPYYLGFGFPDSKILIIGQEKAIDPSKTHIVKNESMENLRQWDVLIEEEIDDVGYHYYGEEVDFKNPLHPYKKKGGKTWGCYEKLLKSIYPELSESRVENTFFLKAFITEVNSEVSKTQLGNKTTEERRALLKHDFYKSFPVTLLAFGDYMGKSEIQDLFEVDFVEDLSIPNEKLVVFKDSKRERLIIQSRQFSNAISDEYIKEKVAKLAKEHLS
;
A
#
# COMPACT_ATOMS: atom_id res chain seq x y z
N MET A 1 17.10 11.12 -6.69
CA MET A 1 15.90 10.67 -7.40
C MET A 1 14.80 11.67 -7.10
N SER A 2 14.01 12.14 -8.08
CA SER A 2 12.91 13.07 -7.78
C SER A 2 11.60 12.31 -7.66
N TYR A 3 10.81 12.62 -6.64
CA TYR A 3 9.48 12.05 -6.45
C TYR A 3 8.56 12.34 -7.65
N PRO A 4 7.65 11.41 -8.04
CA PRO A 4 6.69 11.68 -9.10
C PRO A 4 5.81 12.89 -8.79
N GLU A 5 5.51 13.71 -9.80
CA GLU A 5 4.69 14.92 -9.62
C GLU A 5 3.31 14.63 -9.06
N LEU A 6 2.64 13.54 -9.49
CA LEU A 6 1.36 13.11 -8.91
C LEU A 6 1.46 12.77 -7.43
N PHE A 7 2.62 12.29 -6.96
CA PHE A 7 2.84 12.01 -5.55
C PHE A 7 3.08 13.29 -4.76
N LYS A 8 3.87 14.24 -5.29
CA LYS A 8 4.04 15.57 -4.68
C LYS A 8 2.69 16.29 -4.54
N ASP A 9 1.89 16.27 -5.60
CA ASP A 9 0.53 16.82 -5.63
C ASP A 9 -0.38 16.16 -4.59
N LEU A 10 -0.30 14.82 -4.42
CA LEU A 10 -1.01 14.10 -3.36
C LEU A 10 -0.62 14.62 -1.98
N VAL A 11 0.68 14.73 -1.69
CA VAL A 11 1.17 15.20 -0.39
C VAL A 11 0.69 16.62 -0.13
N GLN A 12 0.88 17.54 -1.08
CA GLN A 12 0.46 18.94 -0.97
C GLN A 12 -1.06 19.08 -0.78
N THR A 13 -1.85 18.25 -1.47
CA THR A 13 -3.32 18.26 -1.38
C THR A 13 -3.83 17.81 -0.01
N TYR A 14 -3.17 16.84 0.62
CA TYR A 14 -3.64 16.21 1.85
C TYR A 14 -2.90 16.66 3.11
N ASN A 15 -1.75 17.34 3.02
CA ASN A 15 -1.02 17.85 4.18
C ASN A 15 -1.86 18.81 5.03
N PRO A 16 -2.49 19.87 4.46
CA PRO A 16 -3.31 20.78 5.27
C PRO A 16 -4.53 20.09 5.90
N LYS A 17 -5.08 19.06 5.23
CA LYS A 17 -6.21 18.28 5.77
C LYS A 17 -5.78 17.40 6.94
N SER A 18 -4.58 16.83 6.84
CA SER A 18 -3.95 16.07 7.92
C SER A 18 -3.65 16.97 9.12
N GLU A 19 -3.05 18.13 8.90
CA GLU A 19 -2.79 19.10 9.97
C GLU A 19 -4.09 19.54 10.64
N SER A 20 -5.11 19.91 9.86
CA SER A 20 -6.42 20.29 10.39
C SER A 20 -7.11 19.15 11.13
N PHE A 21 -6.92 17.89 10.73
CA PHE A 21 -7.45 16.74 11.45
C PHE A 21 -6.74 16.55 12.79
N LEU A 22 -5.43 16.81 12.86
CA LEU A 22 -4.63 16.65 14.07
C LEU A 22 -4.69 17.86 15.01
N ASP A 23 -5.20 19.01 14.52
CA ASP A 23 -5.36 20.21 15.33
C ASP A 23 -6.29 19.97 16.52
N GLY A 24 -5.83 20.33 17.72
CA GLY A 24 -6.55 20.09 18.98
C GLY A 24 -6.68 18.62 19.40
N ILE A 25 -5.97 17.68 18.74
CA ILE A 25 -5.96 16.28 19.13
C ILE A 25 -4.83 16.00 20.13
N ASP A 26 -5.21 15.85 21.40
CA ASP A 26 -4.26 15.58 22.50
C ASP A 26 -3.86 14.10 22.63
N ARG A 27 -4.45 13.21 21.83
CA ARG A 27 -4.21 11.75 21.90
C ARG A 27 -3.68 11.18 20.59
N ILE A 28 -2.79 10.20 20.69
CA ILE A 28 -2.33 9.47 19.51
C ILE A 28 -3.49 8.64 18.93
N GLN A 29 -3.78 8.85 17.66
CA GLN A 29 -4.79 8.08 16.93
C GLN A 29 -4.40 7.93 15.45
N PRO A 30 -4.94 6.93 14.73
CA PRO A 30 -4.70 6.76 13.31
C PRO A 30 -5.17 7.98 12.51
N ASN A 31 -4.39 8.35 11.49
CA ASN A 31 -4.71 9.48 10.63
C ASN A 31 -5.39 8.97 9.35
N PRO A 32 -6.60 9.44 9.02
CA PRO A 32 -7.29 9.04 7.79
C PRO A 32 -6.53 9.44 6.53
N TYR A 33 -5.63 10.41 6.60
CA TYR A 33 -4.80 10.83 5.47
C TYR A 33 -3.47 10.07 5.37
N TYR A 34 -3.34 8.90 6.02
CA TYR A 34 -2.22 7.98 5.81
C TYR A 34 -2.03 7.68 4.30
N LEU A 35 -0.82 7.90 3.78
CA LEU A 35 -0.54 7.74 2.36
C LEU A 35 -0.15 6.30 2.03
N GLY A 36 0.84 5.77 2.74
CA GLY A 36 1.44 4.48 2.38
C GLY A 36 2.92 4.38 2.71
N PHE A 37 3.49 3.26 2.28
CA PHE A 37 4.92 2.92 2.37
C PHE A 37 5.44 2.39 1.04
N GLY A 38 6.76 2.41 0.84
CA GLY A 38 7.40 1.93 -0.38
C GLY A 38 7.63 3.04 -1.41
N PHE A 39 7.97 2.67 -2.63
CA PHE A 39 8.41 3.60 -3.67
C PHE A 39 7.23 4.16 -4.49
N PRO A 40 6.99 5.49 -4.48
CA PRO A 40 5.87 6.10 -5.22
C PRO A 40 5.98 6.00 -6.75
N ASP A 41 7.20 5.80 -7.28
CA ASP A 41 7.47 5.65 -8.72
C ASP A 41 7.38 4.19 -9.21
N SER A 42 7.05 3.27 -8.32
CA SER A 42 6.97 1.85 -8.65
C SER A 42 5.81 1.53 -9.61
N LYS A 43 5.90 0.38 -10.29
CA LYS A 43 4.83 -0.06 -11.21
C LYS A 43 3.68 -0.79 -10.52
N ILE A 44 3.84 -1.16 -9.24
CA ILE A 44 2.89 -1.97 -8.48
C ILE A 44 2.36 -1.15 -7.30
N LEU A 45 1.05 -0.99 -7.22
CA LEU A 45 0.36 -0.56 -6.00
C LEU A 45 -0.23 -1.78 -5.30
N ILE A 46 -0.08 -1.88 -3.98
CA ILE A 46 -0.76 -2.87 -3.15
C ILE A 46 -1.68 -2.13 -2.18
N ILE A 47 -2.94 -2.53 -2.14
CA ILE A 47 -3.92 -1.98 -1.19
C ILE A 47 -4.41 -3.11 -0.29
N GLY A 48 -4.04 -3.06 0.99
CA GLY A 48 -4.48 -3.99 2.02
C GLY A 48 -5.77 -3.55 2.72
N GLN A 49 -6.07 -4.23 3.83
CA GLN A 49 -7.25 -3.98 4.67
C GLN A 49 -7.01 -2.84 5.66
N GLU A 50 -6.22 -3.12 6.70
CA GLU A 50 -5.80 -2.19 7.75
C GLU A 50 -4.37 -2.53 8.18
N LYS A 51 -3.71 -1.59 8.87
CA LYS A 51 -2.43 -1.91 9.52
C LYS A 51 -2.66 -2.84 10.70
N ALA A 52 -1.90 -3.93 10.72
CA ALA A 52 -1.89 -4.94 11.78
C ALA A 52 -1.21 -4.44 13.07
N ILE A 53 -1.68 -3.33 13.64
CA ILE A 53 -1.11 -2.67 14.83
C ILE A 53 -2.10 -2.80 15.99
N ASP A 54 -1.56 -3.03 17.18
CA ASP A 54 -2.32 -2.92 18.43
C ASP A 54 -2.56 -1.44 18.75
N PRO A 55 -3.80 -0.96 18.85
CA PRO A 55 -4.08 0.44 19.15
C PRO A 55 -3.42 0.94 20.45
N SER A 56 -3.13 0.05 21.41
CA SER A 56 -2.42 0.40 22.65
C SER A 56 -0.92 0.69 22.44
N LYS A 57 -0.34 0.27 21.31
CA LYS A 57 1.07 0.55 20.94
C LYS A 57 1.16 1.91 20.27
N THR A 58 0.86 2.95 21.04
CA THR A 58 0.72 4.34 20.57
C THR A 58 1.94 4.83 19.79
N HIS A 59 3.17 4.49 20.18
CA HIS A 59 4.37 4.86 19.41
C HIS A 59 4.36 4.30 17.97
N ILE A 60 3.87 3.07 17.77
CA ILE A 60 3.75 2.46 16.43
C ILE A 60 2.63 3.16 15.66
N VAL A 61 1.49 3.42 16.29
CA VAL A 61 0.38 4.16 15.66
C VAL A 61 0.83 5.55 15.22
N LYS A 62 1.60 6.23 16.07
CA LYS A 62 2.17 7.54 15.79
C LYS A 62 3.08 7.50 14.56
N ASN A 63 4.09 6.62 14.59
CA ASN A 63 5.13 6.57 13.55
C ASN A 63 4.61 6.00 12.22
N GLU A 64 3.74 4.99 12.26
CA GLU A 64 3.27 4.32 11.03
C GLU A 64 2.01 4.96 10.42
N SER A 65 1.19 5.66 11.20
CA SER A 65 -0.09 6.21 10.71
C SER A 65 -0.20 7.71 10.93
N MET A 66 -0.08 8.18 12.17
CA MET A 66 -0.39 9.57 12.52
C MET A 66 0.53 10.56 11.79
N GLU A 67 1.84 10.29 11.79
CA GLU A 67 2.87 11.15 11.23
C GLU A 67 3.24 10.81 9.77
N ASN A 68 2.62 9.78 9.18
CA ASN A 68 3.03 9.28 7.86
C ASN A 68 3.01 10.34 6.75
N LEU A 69 2.02 11.22 6.76
CA LEU A 69 1.94 12.28 5.76
C LEU A 69 3.06 13.31 5.98
N ARG A 70 3.25 13.80 7.21
CA ARG A 70 4.35 14.73 7.56
C ARG A 70 5.72 14.15 7.23
N GLN A 71 5.91 12.84 7.43
CA GLN A 71 7.15 12.16 7.02
C GLN A 71 7.34 12.21 5.51
N TRP A 72 6.29 12.02 4.71
CA TRP A 72 6.41 12.14 3.25
C TRP A 72 6.71 13.57 2.80
N ASP A 73 6.08 14.55 3.44
CA ASP A 73 6.31 15.98 3.20
C ASP A 73 7.79 16.33 3.39
N VAL A 74 8.37 15.95 4.53
CA VAL A 74 9.81 16.16 4.82
C VAL A 74 10.71 15.45 3.81
N LEU A 75 10.42 14.19 3.45
CA LEU A 75 11.24 13.49 2.45
C LEU A 75 11.25 14.21 1.09
N ILE A 76 10.11 14.79 0.69
CA ILE A 76 9.97 15.51 -0.57
C ILE A 76 10.69 16.86 -0.51
N GLU A 77 10.46 17.66 0.55
CA GLU A 77 11.05 18.99 0.71
C GLU A 77 12.58 18.94 0.84
N GLU A 78 13.10 17.95 1.56
CA GLU A 78 14.53 17.76 1.78
C GLU A 78 15.19 16.88 0.69
N GLU A 79 14.42 16.44 -0.31
CA GLU A 79 14.87 15.56 -1.41
C GLU A 79 15.56 14.26 -0.92
N ILE A 80 15.08 13.67 0.17
CA ILE A 80 15.65 12.46 0.77
C ILE A 80 15.10 11.21 0.08
N ASP A 81 15.94 10.53 -0.70
CA ASP A 81 15.62 9.23 -1.34
C ASP A 81 16.33 8.02 -0.72
N ASP A 82 17.09 8.24 0.36
CA ASP A 82 17.83 7.18 1.04
C ASP A 82 16.89 6.27 1.85
N VAL A 83 16.76 5.02 1.40
CA VAL A 83 16.03 3.97 2.11
C VAL A 83 16.59 3.68 3.51
N GLY A 84 17.85 4.06 3.77
CA GLY A 84 18.53 4.00 5.05
C GLY A 84 18.20 5.13 6.03
N TYR A 85 17.52 6.19 5.60
CA TYR A 85 17.21 7.35 6.45
C TYR A 85 16.39 6.97 7.69
N HIS A 86 16.71 7.52 8.85
CA HIS A 86 16.03 7.23 10.12
C HIS A 86 15.43 8.50 10.73
N TYR A 87 14.09 8.57 10.80
CA TYR A 87 13.39 9.72 11.42
C TYR A 87 13.61 9.83 12.93
N TYR A 88 13.79 8.70 13.62
CA TYR A 88 13.77 8.63 15.08
C TYR A 88 15.01 7.95 15.65
N GLY A 89 16.12 7.94 14.92
CA GLY A 89 17.34 7.19 15.30
C GLY A 89 17.30 5.71 14.91
N GLU A 90 18.44 5.03 15.08
CA GLU A 90 18.61 3.62 14.69
C GLU A 90 18.04 2.64 15.72
N GLU A 91 17.78 3.10 16.95
CA GLU A 91 17.20 2.35 18.05
C GLU A 91 15.69 2.13 17.88
N VAL A 92 15.03 2.91 17.02
CA VAL A 92 13.61 2.75 16.68
C VAL A 92 13.48 1.86 15.46
N ASP A 93 12.68 0.79 15.58
CA ASP A 93 12.50 -0.20 14.50
C ASP A 93 12.01 0.41 13.18
N PHE A 94 11.14 1.43 13.27
CA PHE A 94 10.64 2.17 12.12
C PHE A 94 11.68 3.19 11.64
N LYS A 95 12.04 3.11 10.36
CA LYS A 95 13.01 4.02 9.72
C LYS A 95 12.37 5.25 9.09
N ASN A 96 11.64 5.01 8.01
CA ASN A 96 11.05 6.03 7.14
C ASN A 96 9.99 5.37 6.24
N PRO A 97 9.08 6.11 5.59
CA PRO A 97 8.04 5.49 4.79
C PRO A 97 8.50 4.86 3.46
N LEU A 98 9.67 5.21 2.88
CA LEU A 98 10.21 4.52 1.69
C LEU A 98 10.56 3.05 1.99
N HIS A 99 11.21 2.82 3.13
CA HIS A 99 11.62 1.49 3.57
C HIS A 99 11.52 1.40 5.09
N PRO A 100 10.33 1.05 5.62
CA PRO A 100 10.03 1.28 7.04
C PRO A 100 10.78 0.39 8.00
N TYR A 101 11.32 -0.77 7.59
CA TYR A 101 11.93 -1.72 8.52
C TYR A 101 13.13 -2.45 7.94
N LYS A 102 14.23 -2.52 8.71
CA LYS A 102 15.42 -3.33 8.36
C LYS A 102 15.06 -4.81 8.23
N LYS A 103 14.34 -5.39 9.19
CA LYS A 103 13.89 -6.78 9.14
C LYS A 103 12.66 -6.99 10.00
N LYS A 104 11.48 -6.91 9.39
CA LYS A 104 10.21 -7.20 10.05
C LYS A 104 9.50 -8.30 9.28
N GLY A 105 9.56 -9.50 9.86
CA GLY A 105 8.95 -10.71 9.30
C GLY A 105 7.48 -10.78 9.68
N GLY A 106 6.62 -10.29 8.80
CA GLY A 106 5.17 -10.52 8.85
C GLY A 106 4.77 -11.57 7.82
N LYS A 107 3.77 -12.37 8.13
CA LYS A 107 3.24 -13.39 7.21
C LYS A 107 2.77 -12.78 5.89
N THR A 108 2.08 -11.64 5.98
CA THR A 108 1.64 -10.85 4.81
C THR A 108 2.81 -10.32 4.00
N TRP A 109 3.85 -9.78 4.66
CA TRP A 109 5.03 -9.26 3.95
C TRP A 109 5.84 -10.37 3.29
N GLY A 110 5.91 -11.55 3.90
CA GLY A 110 6.49 -12.73 3.24
C GLY A 110 5.74 -13.11 1.96
N CYS A 111 4.42 -12.91 1.91
CA CYS A 111 3.64 -13.13 0.70
C CYS A 111 3.90 -12.03 -0.36
N TYR A 112 4.01 -10.77 0.04
CA TYR A 112 4.38 -9.68 -0.88
C TYR A 112 5.81 -9.84 -1.41
N GLU A 113 6.76 -10.23 -0.57
CA GLU A 113 8.13 -10.54 -1.00
C GLU A 113 8.14 -11.67 -2.03
N LYS A 114 7.38 -12.75 -1.81
CA LYS A 114 7.21 -13.83 -2.80
C LYS A 114 6.59 -13.33 -4.11
N LEU A 115 5.53 -12.53 -4.03
CA LEU A 115 4.85 -11.95 -5.19
C LEU A 115 5.83 -11.10 -6.01
N LEU A 116 6.50 -10.15 -5.35
CA LEU A 116 7.37 -9.19 -6.02
C LEU A 116 8.64 -9.86 -6.55
N LYS A 117 9.22 -10.85 -5.85
CA LYS A 117 10.33 -11.66 -6.39
C LYS A 117 9.90 -12.52 -7.57
N SER A 118 8.65 -12.97 -7.59
CA SER A 118 8.13 -13.62 -8.78
C SER A 118 8.07 -12.62 -9.93
N ILE A 119 7.48 -11.43 -9.77
CA ILE A 119 7.35 -10.40 -10.81
C ILE A 119 8.73 -9.86 -11.27
N TYR A 120 9.63 -9.60 -10.32
CA TYR A 120 10.96 -9.02 -10.48
C TYR A 120 12.03 -9.97 -9.92
N PRO A 121 12.48 -10.96 -10.72
CA PRO A 121 13.45 -11.96 -10.24
C PRO A 121 14.76 -11.36 -9.70
N GLU A 122 15.16 -10.18 -10.18
CA GLU A 122 16.37 -9.48 -9.74
C GLU A 122 16.35 -9.14 -8.23
N LEU A 123 15.17 -9.06 -7.61
CA LEU A 123 15.04 -8.87 -6.16
C LEU A 123 15.61 -10.04 -5.34
N SER A 124 15.77 -11.23 -5.94
CA SER A 124 16.33 -12.41 -5.27
C SER A 124 17.84 -12.28 -5.02
N GLU A 125 18.52 -11.41 -5.75
CA GLU A 125 19.96 -11.18 -5.62
C GLU A 125 20.29 -10.03 -4.65
N SER A 126 19.28 -9.27 -4.23
CA SER A 126 19.47 -8.12 -3.35
C SER A 126 19.85 -8.57 -1.93
N ARG A 127 20.80 -7.83 -1.34
CA ARG A 127 21.18 -7.97 0.08
C ARG A 127 20.30 -7.12 1.01
N VAL A 128 19.46 -6.25 0.44
CA VAL A 128 18.48 -5.46 1.19
C VAL A 128 17.36 -6.41 1.62
N GLU A 129 16.93 -6.34 2.87
CA GLU A 129 15.79 -7.10 3.37
C GLU A 129 14.48 -6.34 3.05
N ASN A 130 13.33 -7.03 2.98
CA ASN A 130 12.04 -6.43 2.57
C ASN A 130 12.11 -5.71 1.22
N THR A 131 12.70 -6.37 0.22
CA THR A 131 12.96 -5.77 -1.10
C THR A 131 11.69 -5.39 -1.86
N PHE A 132 10.55 -5.99 -1.51
CA PHE A 132 9.26 -5.65 -2.11
C PHE A 132 8.92 -4.15 -2.01
N PHE A 133 9.36 -3.45 -0.97
CA PHE A 133 9.16 -1.99 -0.87
C PHE A 133 9.85 -1.21 -1.99
N LEU A 134 10.93 -1.74 -2.57
CA LEU A 134 11.67 -1.11 -3.67
C LEU A 134 10.93 -1.20 -5.01
N LYS A 135 9.90 -2.04 -5.11
CA LYS A 135 9.15 -2.30 -6.35
C LYS A 135 7.64 -2.16 -6.19
N ALA A 136 7.18 -1.70 -5.03
CA ALA A 136 5.78 -1.47 -4.77
C ALA A 136 5.57 -0.27 -3.85
N PHE A 137 4.45 0.42 -4.04
CA PHE A 137 3.85 1.29 -3.05
C PHE A 137 2.70 0.54 -2.37
N ILE A 138 2.57 0.68 -1.05
CA ILE A 138 1.58 -0.06 -0.26
C ILE A 138 0.75 0.92 0.55
N THR A 139 -0.57 0.76 0.51
CA THR A 139 -1.51 1.51 1.36
C THR A 139 -2.62 0.58 1.86
N GLU A 140 -3.58 1.14 2.60
CA GLU A 140 -4.68 0.39 3.22
C GLU A 140 -6.03 1.03 2.90
N VAL A 141 -7.10 0.25 2.81
CA VAL A 141 -8.46 0.81 2.66
C VAL A 141 -8.98 1.43 3.95
N ASN A 142 -8.64 0.87 5.11
CA ASN A 142 -9.02 1.41 6.41
C ASN A 142 -7.92 2.33 6.95
N SER A 143 -8.34 3.43 7.57
CA SER A 143 -7.48 4.32 8.35
C SER A 143 -7.16 3.74 9.73
N GLU A 144 -8.18 3.15 10.35
CA GLU A 144 -8.09 2.50 11.67
C GLU A 144 -7.10 1.34 11.65
N VAL A 145 -6.48 1.12 12.81
CA VAL A 145 -5.51 0.04 13.00
C VAL A 145 -6.10 -1.06 13.87
N SER A 146 -5.71 -2.30 13.63
CA SER A 146 -6.18 -3.43 14.44
C SER A 146 -5.31 -4.66 14.27
N LYS A 147 -5.15 -5.47 15.32
CA LYS A 147 -4.54 -6.81 15.23
C LYS A 147 -5.46 -7.84 14.56
N THR A 148 -6.76 -7.56 14.51
CA THR A 148 -7.80 -8.42 13.94
C THR A 148 -8.55 -7.70 12.84
N GLN A 149 -9.18 -8.44 11.94
CA GLN A 149 -9.94 -7.85 10.84
C GLN A 149 -11.06 -6.94 11.34
N LEU A 150 -11.11 -5.71 10.79
CA LEU A 150 -12.14 -4.73 11.12
C LEU A 150 -13.40 -4.83 10.25
N GLY A 151 -13.32 -5.52 9.12
CA GLY A 151 -14.27 -5.36 8.02
C GLY A 151 -14.04 -4.05 7.26
N ASN A 152 -14.89 -3.77 6.26
CA ASN A 152 -14.84 -2.48 5.56
C ASN A 152 -15.30 -1.35 6.50
N LYS A 153 -14.33 -0.55 6.96
CA LYS A 153 -14.53 0.68 7.74
C LYS A 153 -13.90 1.88 7.04
N THR A 154 -13.82 1.83 5.71
CA THR A 154 -13.24 2.90 4.91
C THR A 154 -14.04 4.19 5.17
N THR A 155 -13.36 5.23 5.63
CA THR A 155 -13.99 6.54 5.88
C THR A 155 -14.17 7.33 4.58
N GLU A 156 -14.94 8.41 4.60
CA GLU A 156 -15.11 9.27 3.43
C GLU A 156 -13.78 9.90 3.00
N GLU A 157 -12.95 10.29 3.98
CA GLU A 157 -11.60 10.83 3.76
C GLU A 157 -10.69 9.80 3.08
N ARG A 158 -10.75 8.52 3.52
CA ARG A 158 -10.02 7.43 2.86
C ARG A 158 -10.46 7.24 1.42
N ARG A 159 -11.76 7.23 1.15
CA ARG A 159 -12.28 7.12 -0.24
C ARG A 159 -11.83 8.30 -1.08
N ALA A 160 -11.93 9.53 -0.56
CA ALA A 160 -11.49 10.72 -1.27
C ALA A 160 -10.00 10.66 -1.61
N LEU A 161 -9.17 10.22 -0.66
CA LEU A 161 -7.73 10.04 -0.87
C LEU A 161 -7.42 8.97 -1.91
N LEU A 162 -8.07 7.81 -1.86
CA LEU A 162 -7.85 6.74 -2.83
C LEU A 162 -8.36 7.08 -4.26
N LYS A 163 -9.21 8.10 -4.43
CA LYS A 163 -9.62 8.64 -5.74
C LYS A 163 -8.55 9.51 -6.41
N HIS A 164 -7.50 9.90 -5.68
CA HIS A 164 -6.44 10.74 -6.22
C HIS A 164 -5.75 10.09 -7.41
N ASP A 165 -5.32 10.88 -8.39
CA ASP A 165 -4.71 10.38 -9.63
C ASP A 165 -3.42 9.58 -9.40
N PHE A 166 -2.70 9.87 -8.31
CA PHE A 166 -1.57 9.04 -7.86
C PHE A 166 -1.94 7.55 -7.69
N TYR A 167 -3.01 7.22 -6.96
CA TYR A 167 -3.39 5.81 -6.77
C TYR A 167 -3.92 5.16 -8.05
N LYS A 168 -4.23 5.98 -9.06
CA LYS A 168 -4.65 5.55 -10.39
C LYS A 168 -3.47 5.58 -11.39
N SER A 169 -2.25 5.97 -11.01
CA SER A 169 -1.13 6.05 -11.95
C SER A 169 -0.33 4.77 -12.08
N PHE A 170 -0.58 3.77 -11.22
CA PHE A 170 0.14 2.50 -11.22
C PHE A 170 -0.36 1.58 -12.35
N PRO A 171 0.53 1.04 -13.19
CA PRO A 171 0.17 0.05 -14.21
C PRO A 171 -0.54 -1.18 -13.65
N VAL A 172 -0.13 -1.65 -12.47
CA VAL A 172 -0.77 -2.78 -11.78
C VAL A 172 -1.16 -2.38 -10.36
N THR A 173 -2.41 -2.62 -9.98
CA THR A 173 -2.90 -2.47 -8.61
C THR A 173 -3.41 -3.80 -8.08
N LEU A 174 -2.84 -4.27 -6.97
CA LEU A 174 -3.31 -5.44 -6.23
C LEU A 174 -4.19 -4.99 -5.05
N LEU A 175 -5.47 -5.35 -5.11
CA LEU A 175 -6.43 -5.14 -4.03
C LEU A 175 -6.45 -6.40 -3.13
N ALA A 176 -5.57 -6.42 -2.13
CA ALA A 176 -5.35 -7.54 -1.20
C ALA A 176 -6.28 -7.49 0.03
N PHE A 177 -7.58 -7.30 -0.19
CA PHE A 177 -8.56 -7.11 0.89
C PHE A 177 -9.81 -7.99 0.82
N GLY A 178 -9.85 -8.96 -0.10
CA GLY A 178 -10.98 -9.89 -0.22
C GLY A 178 -12.26 -9.17 -0.67
N ASP A 179 -13.32 -9.31 0.10
CA ASP A 179 -14.65 -8.75 -0.19
C ASP A 179 -14.94 -7.43 0.53
N TYR A 180 -13.91 -6.74 1.04
CA TYR A 180 -14.11 -5.44 1.70
C TYR A 180 -14.84 -4.46 0.76
N MET A 181 -14.47 -4.40 -0.52
CA MET A 181 -15.16 -3.60 -1.54
C MET A 181 -15.79 -4.49 -2.61
N GLY A 182 -17.00 -4.13 -3.01
CA GLY A 182 -17.73 -4.77 -4.11
C GLY A 182 -17.23 -4.34 -5.48
N LYS A 183 -17.63 -5.06 -6.54
CA LYS A 183 -17.20 -4.78 -7.92
C LYS A 183 -17.55 -3.35 -8.35
N SER A 184 -18.79 -2.91 -8.16
CA SER A 184 -19.21 -1.54 -8.54
C SER A 184 -18.42 -0.47 -7.81
N GLU A 185 -18.15 -0.67 -6.52
CA GLU A 185 -17.34 0.27 -5.74
C GLU A 185 -15.90 0.37 -6.26
N ILE A 186 -15.28 -0.76 -6.65
CA ILE A 186 -13.94 -0.78 -7.25
C ILE A 186 -13.93 -0.07 -8.59
N GLN A 187 -14.93 -0.33 -9.44
CA GLN A 187 -15.08 0.34 -10.73
C GLN A 187 -15.18 1.86 -10.57
N ASP A 188 -16.00 2.32 -9.62
CA ASP A 188 -16.20 3.74 -9.34
C ASP A 188 -14.96 4.40 -8.71
N LEU A 189 -14.30 3.72 -7.77
CA LEU A 189 -13.16 4.28 -7.03
C LEU A 189 -11.93 4.41 -7.92
N PHE A 190 -11.67 3.41 -8.76
CA PHE A 190 -10.47 3.35 -9.58
C PHE A 190 -10.70 3.69 -11.04
N GLU A 191 -11.93 4.01 -11.46
CA GLU A 191 -12.28 4.31 -12.85
C GLU A 191 -11.87 3.17 -13.80
N VAL A 192 -12.34 1.96 -13.51
CA VAL A 192 -12.00 0.73 -14.26
C VAL A 192 -13.25 -0.06 -14.62
N ASP A 193 -13.12 -0.94 -15.61
CA ASP A 193 -14.16 -1.86 -16.02
C ASP A 193 -13.85 -3.29 -15.55
N PHE A 194 -14.89 -4.00 -15.08
CA PHE A 194 -14.78 -5.42 -14.80
C PHE A 194 -14.49 -6.20 -16.09
N VAL A 195 -13.54 -7.13 -16.02
CA VAL A 195 -13.16 -8.00 -17.14
C VAL A 195 -13.65 -9.42 -16.90
N GLU A 196 -13.17 -10.04 -15.84
CA GLU A 196 -13.47 -11.45 -15.55
C GLU A 196 -13.29 -11.80 -14.06
N ASP A 197 -13.96 -12.87 -13.64
CA ASP A 197 -13.86 -13.43 -12.30
C ASP A 197 -13.30 -14.84 -12.41
N LEU A 198 -12.01 -14.98 -12.08
CA LEU A 198 -11.24 -16.22 -12.14
C LEU A 198 -11.18 -16.90 -10.76
N SER A 199 -12.07 -16.50 -9.84
CA SER A 199 -12.07 -17.02 -8.47
C SER A 199 -12.41 -18.50 -8.44
N ILE A 200 -11.66 -19.26 -7.64
CA ILE A 200 -11.99 -20.65 -7.28
C ILE A 200 -12.15 -20.73 -5.75
N PRO A 201 -12.69 -21.83 -5.18
CA PRO A 201 -12.86 -21.95 -3.74
C PRO A 201 -11.57 -21.62 -2.98
N ASN A 202 -11.65 -20.68 -2.03
CA ASN A 202 -10.53 -20.15 -1.22
C ASN A 202 -9.50 -19.30 -1.96
N GLU A 203 -9.67 -19.02 -3.25
CA GLU A 203 -8.76 -18.24 -4.08
C GLU A 203 -9.55 -17.20 -4.90
N LYS A 204 -9.83 -16.06 -4.27
CA LYS A 204 -10.47 -14.94 -4.96
C LYS A 204 -9.51 -14.34 -5.98
N LEU A 205 -9.93 -14.16 -7.23
CA LEU A 205 -9.13 -13.52 -8.27
C LEU A 205 -10.06 -12.84 -9.28
N VAL A 206 -10.31 -11.55 -9.09
CA VAL A 206 -11.19 -10.76 -9.97
C VAL A 206 -10.34 -9.73 -10.71
N VAL A 207 -10.53 -9.60 -12.01
CA VAL A 207 -9.71 -8.75 -12.88
C VAL A 207 -10.54 -7.58 -13.39
N PHE A 208 -9.96 -6.39 -13.31
CA PHE A 208 -10.48 -5.15 -13.89
C PHE A 208 -9.41 -4.48 -14.74
N LYS A 209 -9.83 -3.70 -15.73
CA LYS A 209 -8.93 -2.94 -16.60
C LYS A 209 -9.43 -1.53 -16.86
N ASP A 210 -8.50 -0.61 -17.02
CA ASP A 210 -8.75 0.70 -17.63
C ASP A 210 -8.28 0.67 -19.08
N SER A 211 -9.21 0.70 -20.03
CA SER A 211 -8.88 0.69 -21.46
C SER A 211 -8.17 1.97 -21.92
N LYS A 212 -8.26 3.07 -21.17
CA LYS A 212 -7.64 4.36 -21.52
C LYS A 212 -6.24 4.53 -20.96
N ARG A 213 -6.02 4.10 -19.72
CA ARG A 213 -4.73 4.25 -19.02
C ARG A 213 -3.88 2.97 -19.01
N GLU A 214 -4.34 1.91 -19.66
CA GLU A 214 -3.67 0.60 -19.71
C GLU A 214 -3.33 0.06 -18.32
N ARG A 215 -4.29 0.10 -17.41
CA ARG A 215 -4.11 -0.35 -16.02
C ARG A 215 -4.75 -1.70 -15.79
N LEU A 216 -4.08 -2.54 -15.02
CA LEU A 216 -4.60 -3.81 -14.52
C LEU A 216 -4.88 -3.69 -13.02
N ILE A 217 -6.10 -4.03 -12.60
CA ILE A 217 -6.44 -4.17 -11.19
C ILE A 217 -6.81 -5.62 -10.90
N ILE A 218 -6.15 -6.21 -9.92
CA ILE A 218 -6.36 -7.58 -9.47
C ILE A 218 -6.94 -7.54 -8.06
N GLN A 219 -8.17 -7.98 -7.89
CA GLN A 219 -8.76 -8.19 -6.57
C GLN A 219 -8.50 -9.60 -6.09
N SER A 220 -7.80 -9.71 -4.96
CA SER A 220 -7.46 -10.98 -4.33
C SER A 220 -8.01 -11.06 -2.90
N ARG A 221 -7.94 -12.25 -2.31
CA ARG A 221 -8.04 -12.38 -0.85
C ARG A 221 -6.89 -11.62 -0.17
N GLN A 222 -7.03 -11.36 1.14
CA GLN A 222 -5.91 -10.87 1.94
C GLN A 222 -4.74 -11.86 1.90
N PHE A 223 -3.55 -11.33 1.63
CA PHE A 223 -2.31 -12.10 1.64
C PHE A 223 -1.97 -12.43 3.09
N SER A 224 -2.15 -13.70 3.45
CA SER A 224 -1.96 -14.23 4.80
C SER A 224 -1.52 -15.69 4.73
N ASN A 225 -1.29 -16.33 5.87
CA ASN A 225 -0.76 -17.70 5.96
C ASN A 225 -1.50 -18.78 5.15
N ALA A 226 -2.78 -18.58 4.85
CA ALA A 226 -3.59 -19.57 4.17
C ALA A 226 -3.49 -19.47 2.64
N ILE A 227 -2.71 -18.54 2.10
CA ILE A 227 -2.51 -18.37 0.66
C ILE A 227 -1.39 -19.29 0.18
N SER A 228 -1.64 -20.01 -0.92
CA SER A 228 -0.65 -20.92 -1.50
C SER A 228 0.41 -20.15 -2.31
N ASP A 229 1.62 -20.69 -2.36
CA ASP A 229 2.68 -20.16 -3.23
C ASP A 229 2.25 -20.25 -4.70
N GLU A 230 1.55 -21.31 -5.10
CA GLU A 230 1.01 -21.49 -6.45
C GLU A 230 0.07 -20.33 -6.82
N TYR A 231 -0.88 -19.98 -5.95
CA TYR A 231 -1.77 -18.84 -6.19
C TYR A 231 -1.00 -17.53 -6.36
N ILE A 232 -0.01 -17.27 -5.49
CA ILE A 232 0.80 -16.04 -5.58
C ILE A 232 1.57 -16.00 -6.90
N LYS A 233 2.28 -17.08 -7.24
CA LYS A 233 3.28 -17.09 -8.31
C LYS A 233 2.67 -17.36 -9.69
N GLU A 234 1.77 -18.32 -9.78
CA GLU A 234 1.24 -18.81 -11.06
C GLU A 234 -0.05 -18.11 -11.48
N LYS A 235 -0.73 -17.41 -10.55
CA LYS A 235 -1.94 -16.64 -10.85
C LYS A 235 -1.71 -15.13 -10.75
N VAL A 236 -1.46 -14.61 -9.55
CA VAL A 236 -1.37 -13.15 -9.35
C VAL A 236 -0.12 -12.57 -10.03
N ALA A 237 1.06 -13.14 -9.77
CA ALA A 237 2.30 -12.65 -10.37
C ALA A 237 2.31 -12.82 -11.90
N LYS A 238 1.73 -13.90 -12.41
CA LYS A 238 1.63 -14.15 -13.85
C LYS A 238 0.82 -13.06 -14.56
N LEU A 239 -0.38 -12.74 -14.07
CA LEU A 239 -1.21 -11.66 -14.63
C LEU A 239 -0.48 -10.31 -14.59
N ALA A 240 0.17 -10.00 -13.47
CA ALA A 240 0.94 -8.76 -13.33
C ALA A 240 2.12 -8.69 -14.32
N LYS A 241 2.85 -9.80 -14.52
CA LYS A 241 3.96 -9.86 -15.47
C LYS A 241 3.50 -9.69 -16.92
N GLU A 242 2.44 -10.39 -17.30
CA GLU A 242 1.89 -10.33 -18.66
C GLU A 242 1.47 -8.92 -19.01
N HIS A 243 0.97 -8.15 -18.04
CA HIS A 243 0.60 -6.75 -18.23
C HIS A 243 1.79 -5.77 -18.24
N LEU A 244 2.89 -6.11 -17.59
CA LEU A 244 4.08 -5.26 -17.49
C LEU A 244 5.13 -5.50 -18.58
N SER A 245 4.93 -6.54 -19.39
CA SER A 245 5.81 -6.95 -20.50
C SER A 245 5.47 -6.19 -21.77
#